data_AF-A0A7C4W0D6-F1
#
_entry.id   AF-A0A7C4W0D6-F1
#
_cell.length_a   1.000
_cell.length_b   1.000
_cell.length_c   1.000
_cell.angle_alpha   90.00
_cell.angle_beta   90.00
_cell.angle_gamma   90.00
#
_symmetry.space_group_name_H-M   'P 1'
#
loop_
_entity.id
_entity.type
_entity.pdbx_description
1 polymer ?
#
loop_
_entity_poly.entity_id
_entity_poly.type
_entity_poly.pdbx_seq_one_letter_code
_entity_poly.pdbx_strand_id
1 'polypeptide(L)'
;MTSIQIEMHCPQHGLERFEIKIIKKYNVSPDLIKPKFRSRPKPDLSCIVVGRDVEYTEIRDYLVRYFNETGLINNIISMRFRV
;
A
#
# COMPACT_ATOMS: atom_id res chain seq x y z
N MET A 1 -8.10 3.18 -12.56
CA MET A 1 -7.68 3.83 -11.29
C MET A 1 -6.68 2.89 -10.68
N THR A 2 -5.46 3.34 -10.48
CA THR A 2 -4.37 2.42 -10.15
C THR A 2 -4.39 2.10 -8.64
N SER A 3 -4.38 0.81 -8.31
CA SER A 3 -4.42 0.33 -6.94
C SER A 3 -3.70 -1.00 -6.78
N ILE A 4 -3.48 -1.38 -5.52
CA ILE A 4 -2.82 -2.63 -5.15
C ILE A 4 -3.79 -3.41 -4.30
N GLN A 5 -4.12 -4.62 -4.75
CA GLN A 5 -4.87 -5.57 -3.95
C GLN A 5 -3.92 -6.41 -3.14
N ILE A 6 -4.19 -6.49 -1.85
CA ILE A 6 -3.41 -7.27 -0.90
C ILE A 6 -4.34 -8.29 -0.27
N GLU A 7 -3.93 -9.54 -0.36
CA GLU A 7 -4.55 -10.66 0.32
C GLU A 7 -3.70 -11.02 1.52
N MET A 8 -4.31 -11.02 2.71
CA MET A 8 -3.64 -11.38 3.95
C MET A 8 -4.42 -12.44 4.71
N HIS A 9 -3.67 -13.25 5.48
CA HIS A 9 -4.21 -14.14 6.47
C HIS A 9 -4.43 -13.37 7.78
N CYS A 10 -5.69 -13.29 8.22
CA CYS A 10 -6.09 -12.72 9.50
C CYS A 10 -6.46 -13.86 10.46
N PRO A 11 -5.86 -13.95 11.66
CA PRO A 11 -6.14 -15.04 12.60
C PRO A 11 -7.60 -15.05 13.11
N GLN A 12 -8.32 -13.92 13.04
CA GLN A 12 -9.72 -13.83 13.50
C GLN A 12 -10.74 -14.18 12.40
N HIS A 13 -10.49 -13.79 11.15
CA HIS A 13 -11.48 -13.91 10.06
C HIS A 13 -11.01 -14.80 8.89
N GLY A 14 -9.82 -15.39 8.97
CA GLY A 14 -9.25 -16.26 7.94
C GLY A 14 -8.54 -15.47 6.85
N LEU A 15 -9.18 -15.26 5.70
CA LEU A 15 -8.59 -14.54 4.57
C LEU A 15 -9.24 -13.17 4.41
N GLU A 16 -8.45 -12.12 4.54
CA GLU A 16 -8.89 -10.74 4.32
C GLU A 16 -8.24 -10.19 3.05
N ARG A 17 -9.02 -9.42 2.29
CA ARG A 17 -8.53 -8.72 1.10
C ARG A 17 -8.82 -7.23 1.25
N PHE A 18 -7.80 -6.41 1.02
CA PHE A 18 -7.93 -4.96 1.04
C PHE A 18 -7.22 -4.33 -0.15
N GLU A 19 -7.66 -3.11 -0.47
CA GLU A 19 -7.16 -2.36 -1.62
C GLU A 19 -6.49 -1.08 -1.16
N ILE A 20 -5.24 -0.89 -1.57
CA ILE A 20 -4.47 0.33 -1.36
C ILE A 20 -4.50 1.14 -2.65
N LYS A 21 -5.07 2.34 -2.59
CA LYS A 21 -5.11 3.23 -3.75
C LYS A 21 -3.75 3.91 -3.96
N ILE A 22 -3.31 3.99 -5.22
CA ILE A 22 -2.13 4.78 -5.59
C ILE A 22 -2.62 6.13 -6.10
N ILE A 23 -2.24 7.21 -5.41
CA ILE A 23 -2.64 8.58 -5.74
C ILE A 23 -1.41 9.31 -6.26
N LYS A 24 -1.34 9.50 -7.58
CA LYS A 24 -0.28 10.28 -8.22
C LYS A 24 -0.55 11.77 -8.05
N LYS A 25 0.41 12.52 -7.50
CA LYS A 25 0.33 13.97 -7.31
C LYS A 25 1.45 14.68 -8.06
N TYR A 26 1.10 15.79 -8.69
CA TYR A 26 2.03 16.62 -9.46
C TYR A 26 2.60 17.82 -8.68
N ASN A 27 1.92 18.22 -7.59
CA ASN A 27 2.35 19.35 -6.74
C ASN A 27 3.21 18.91 -5.54
N VAL A 28 3.84 17.74 -5.61
CA VAL A 28 4.72 17.19 -4.57
C VAL A 28 6.07 16.84 -5.17
N SER A 29 7.06 16.53 -4.33
CA SER A 29 8.37 16.10 -4.83
C SER A 29 8.22 14.95 -5.84
N PRO A 30 8.91 14.97 -6.99
CA PRO A 30 8.74 13.98 -8.05
C PRO A 30 8.97 12.54 -7.60
N ASP A 31 9.86 12.34 -6.63
CA ASP A 31 10.28 11.04 -6.11
C ASP A 31 9.59 10.69 -4.77
N LEU A 32 8.57 11.47 -4.37
CA LEU A 32 7.91 11.28 -3.09
C LEU A 32 7.10 9.98 -3.09
N ILE A 33 7.36 9.10 -2.12
CA ILE A 33 6.47 8.00 -1.77
C ILE A 33 6.05 8.19 -0.31
N LYS A 34 4.77 8.46 -0.07
CA LYS A 34 4.26 8.69 1.29
C LYS A 34 2.98 7.91 1.58
N PRO A 35 2.92 7.14 2.67
CA PRO A 35 1.72 6.45 3.10
C PRO A 35 0.73 7.48 3.66
N LYS A 36 -0.54 7.31 3.31
CA LYS A 36 -1.66 8.07 3.88
C LYS A 36 -2.59 7.13 4.61
N PHE A 37 -2.65 7.34 5.91
CA PHE A 37 -3.48 6.58 6.85
C PHE A 37 -4.88 7.18 6.92
N ARG A 38 -5.88 6.33 7.20
CA ARG A 38 -7.21 6.80 7.60
C ARG A 38 -7.12 7.44 8.97
N SER A 39 -7.94 8.45 9.22
CA SER A 39 -8.03 9.06 10.55
C SER A 39 -9.03 8.35 11.45
N ARG A 40 -10.06 7.69 10.88
CA ARG A 40 -11.14 6.96 11.59
C ARG A 40 -11.68 5.82 10.70
N PRO A 41 -12.22 4.74 11.28
CA PRO A 41 -12.26 4.41 12.72
C PRO A 41 -10.93 3.90 13.29
N LYS A 42 -10.03 3.36 12.47
CA LYS A 42 -8.66 2.94 12.85
C LYS A 42 -7.62 3.53 11.90
N PRO A 43 -6.40 3.84 12.38
CA PRO A 43 -5.34 4.41 11.56
C PRO A 43 -4.67 3.35 10.68
N ASP A 44 -5.40 2.89 9.67
CA ASP A 44 -4.92 1.89 8.72
C ASP A 44 -4.45 2.54 7.41
N LEU A 45 -3.52 1.86 6.73
CA LEU A 45 -3.00 2.30 5.44
C LEU A 45 -4.12 2.29 4.40
N SER A 46 -4.46 3.47 3.88
CA SER A 46 -5.60 3.63 2.97
C SER A 46 -5.15 3.85 1.52
N CYS A 47 -4.09 4.62 1.36
CA CYS A 47 -3.54 4.97 0.07
C CYS A 47 -2.08 5.37 0.19
N ILE A 48 -1.37 5.31 -0.93
CA ILE A 48 -0.01 5.80 -1.07
C ILE A 48 -0.05 6.99 -2.01
N VAL A 49 0.51 8.09 -1.57
CA VAL A 49 0.71 9.29 -2.38
C VAL A 49 2.07 9.15 -3.03
N VAL A 50 2.08 9.18 -4.36
CA VAL A 50 3.30 9.06 -5.17
C VAL A 50 3.52 10.32 -5.99
N GLY A 51 4.78 10.71 -6.15
CA GLY A 51 5.19 11.77 -7.05
C GLY A 51 5.08 11.36 -8.52
N ARG A 52 5.44 12.27 -9.41
CA ARG A 52 5.31 12.07 -10.86
C ARG A 52 6.30 11.03 -11.43
N ASP A 53 7.49 10.93 -10.85
CA ASP A 53 8.63 10.18 -11.41
C ASP A 53 8.81 8.83 -10.70
N VAL A 54 7.89 8.48 -9.80
CA VAL A 54 7.88 7.19 -9.10
C VAL A 54 7.35 6.07 -10.00
N GLU A 55 8.13 5.01 -10.12
CA GLU A 55 7.77 3.78 -10.84
C GLU A 55 7.01 2.77 -9.98
N TYR A 56 6.32 1.83 -10.64
CA TYR A 56 5.58 0.76 -9.97
C TYR A 56 6.48 -0.19 -9.16
N THR A 57 7.70 -0.40 -9.62
CA THR A 57 8.75 -1.19 -8.94
C THR A 57 9.08 -0.56 -7.59
N GLU A 58 9.31 0.75 -7.55
CA GLU A 58 9.62 1.47 -6.32
C GLU A 58 8.45 1.46 -5.32
N ILE A 59 7.21 1.57 -5.81
CA ILE A 59 6.01 1.46 -4.96
C ILE A 59 5.92 0.06 -4.34
N ARG A 60 6.23 -0.98 -5.12
CA ARG A 60 6.23 -2.36 -4.65
C ARG A 60 7.28 -2.56 -3.56
N ASP A 61 8.51 -2.12 -3.81
CA ASP A 61 9.61 -2.27 -2.86
C ASP A 61 9.36 -1.50 -1.57
N TYR A 62 8.80 -0.28 -1.69
CA TYR A 62 8.36 0.51 -0.54
C TYR A 62 7.33 -0.25 0.31
N LEU A 63 6.32 -0.85 -0.33
CA LEU A 63 5.28 -1.60 0.38
C LEU A 63 5.80 -2.87 1.02
N VAL A 64 6.64 -3.63 0.33
CA VAL A 64 7.28 -4.82 0.88
C VAL A 64 8.06 -4.44 2.14
N ARG A 65 8.86 -3.37 2.08
CA ARG A 65 9.60 -2.86 3.23
C ARG A 65 8.66 -2.44 4.37
N TYR A 66 7.61 -1.68 4.06
CA TYR A 66 6.61 -1.25 5.05
C TYR A 66 5.92 -2.42 5.77
N PHE A 67 5.51 -3.46 5.02
CA PHE A 67 4.89 -4.64 5.63
C PHE A 67 5.87 -5.51 6.42
N ASN A 68 7.14 -5.51 6.01
CA ASN A 68 8.19 -6.17 6.76
C ASN A 68 8.45 -5.46 8.10
N GLU A 69 8.59 -4.13 8.09
CA GLU A 69 8.80 -3.31 9.29
C GLU A 69 7.61 -3.37 10.27
N THR A 70 6.39 -3.52 9.75
CA THR A 70 5.18 -3.66 10.57
C THR A 70 4.93 -5.10 11.05
N GLY A 71 5.76 -6.07 10.64
CA GLY A 71 5.61 -7.49 11.01
C GLY A 71 4.42 -8.20 10.34
N LEU A 72 3.77 -7.55 9.37
CA LEU A 72 2.61 -8.09 8.66
C LEU A 72 2.98 -8.92 7.43
N ILE A 73 4.26 -8.89 7.00
CA ILE A 73 4.72 -9.55 5.78
C ILE A 73 4.41 -11.05 5.74
N ASN A 74 4.53 -11.74 6.88
CA ASN A 74 4.27 -13.18 6.98
C ASN A 74 2.79 -13.53 6.78
N ASN A 75 1.91 -12.56 6.99
CA ASN A 75 0.48 -12.71 6.79
C ASN A 75 0.09 -12.41 5.34
N ILE A 76 0.95 -11.79 4.52
CA ILE A 76 0.62 -11.44 3.14
C ILE A 76 0.77 -12.68 2.26
N ILE A 77 -0.31 -13.05 1.60
CA ILE A 77 -0.38 -14.18 0.67
C ILE A 77 -0.10 -13.70 -0.75
N SER A 78 -0.72 -12.59 -1.15
CA SER A 78 -0.54 -12.07 -2.50
C SER A 78 -0.66 -10.54 -2.56
N MET A 79 0.14 -9.93 -3.43
CA MET A 79 0.05 -8.52 -3.80
C MET A 79 -0.12 -8.41 -5.31
N ARG A 80 -1.23 -7.85 -5.77
CA ARG A 80 -1.55 -7.69 -7.20
C ARG A 80 -1.77 -6.23 -7.52
N PHE A 81 -1.01 -5.72 -8.47
CA PHE A 81 -1.21 -4.39 -9.03
C PHE A 81 -2.37 -4.42 -10.02
N ARG A 82 -3.31 -3.49 -9.85
CA ARG A 82 -4.34 -3.16 -10.83
C ARG A 82 -3.99 -1.79 -11.39
N VAL A 83 -3.47 -1.76 -12.61
CA VAL A 83 -3.09 -0.54 -13.32
C VAL A 83 -4.27 -0.02 -14.11
#